data_AF-A0A520QBV1-F1
#
_entry.id   AF-A0A520QBV1-F1
#
_cell.length_a   1.000
_cell.length_b   1.000
_cell.length_c   1.000
_cell.angle_alpha   90.00
_cell.angle_beta   90.00
_cell.angle_gamma   90.00
#
_symmetry.space_group_name_H-M   'P 1'
#
loop_
_entity.id
_entity.type
_entity.pdbx_description
1 polymer ?
#
loop_
_entity_poly.entity_id
_entity_poly.type
_entity_poly.pdbx_seq_one_letter_code
_entity_poly.pdbx_strand_id
1 'polypeptide(L)'
;METFLLGIIGLILLVPILTLQFYGTTWLRGLISGARVTFLELISLSLRKVPVRKIVDVRITLIKTGFNVSVDELSSHHLAGGDVALVAAGMITAKEKNIKLDFRKACELDLNEKQTLHVSSEEKNESKSSWSSELNRKENPVVVGLLILGFVGFLIWWLIKFENS
;
A
#
# COMPACT_ATOMS: atom_id res chain seq x y z
N MET A 1 -7.76 8.97 49.69
CA MET A 1 -8.65 9.50 48.63
C MET A 1 -7.95 10.54 47.78
N GLU A 2 -7.16 11.44 48.37
CA GLU A 2 -6.44 12.51 47.64
C GLU A 2 -5.44 11.99 46.59
N THR A 3 -4.71 10.90 46.89
CA THR A 3 -3.79 10.26 45.94
C THR A 3 -4.49 9.64 44.73
N PHE A 4 -5.71 9.13 44.90
CA PHE A 4 -6.55 8.61 43.82
C PHE A 4 -7.06 9.75 42.92
N LEU A 5 -7.46 10.87 43.51
CA LEU A 5 -7.91 12.08 42.80
C LEU A 5 -6.77 12.70 41.98
N LEU A 6 -5.57 12.81 42.56
CA LEU A 6 -4.37 13.27 41.86
C LEU A 6 -3.97 12.32 40.72
N GLY A 7 -4.11 10.99 40.91
CA GLY A 7 -3.88 10.00 39.86
C GLY A 7 -4.84 10.14 38.68
N ILE A 8 -6.13 10.39 38.94
CA ILE A 8 -7.16 10.60 37.90
C ILE A 8 -6.93 11.92 37.16
N ILE A 9 -6.61 13.00 37.87
CA ILE A 9 -6.28 14.31 37.28
C ILE A 9 -5.02 14.21 36.42
N GLY A 10 -3.99 13.50 36.90
CA GLY A 10 -2.78 13.22 36.13
C GLY A 10 -3.07 12.46 34.85
N LEU A 11 -3.90 11.42 34.90
CA LEU A 11 -4.29 10.63 33.72
C LEU A 11 -5.11 11.45 32.72
N ILE A 12 -6.04 12.29 33.20
CA ILE A 12 -6.86 13.18 32.38
C ILE A 12 -6.03 14.28 31.70
N LEU A 13 -4.97 14.75 32.32
CA LEU A 13 -4.04 15.73 31.73
C LEU A 13 -3.00 15.09 30.80
N LEU A 14 -2.63 13.83 31.06
CA LEU A 14 -1.65 13.10 30.26
C LEU A 14 -2.14 12.85 28.82
N VAL A 15 -3.41 12.43 28.66
CA VAL A 15 -4.02 12.13 27.36
C VAL A 15 -3.98 13.33 26.40
N PRO A 16 -4.46 14.54 26.76
CA PRO A 16 -4.40 15.69 25.88
C PRO A 16 -2.96 16.14 25.60
N ILE A 17 -2.05 16.07 26.58
CA ILE A 17 -0.63 16.40 26.39
C ILE A 17 0.05 15.50 25.36
N LEU A 18 -0.21 14.18 25.40
CA LEU A 18 0.29 13.27 24.37
C LEU A 18 -0.29 13.60 23.00
N THR A 19 -1.61 13.84 22.92
CA THR A 19 -2.21 14.21 21.62
C THR A 19 -1.61 15.51 21.08
N LEU A 20 -1.38 16.53 21.92
CA LEU A 20 -0.80 17.80 21.51
C LEU A 20 0.64 17.66 20.98
N GLN A 21 1.44 16.78 21.57
CA GLN A 21 2.78 16.45 21.06
C GLN A 21 2.72 15.83 19.66
N PHE A 22 1.80 14.88 19.43
CA PHE A 22 1.64 14.26 18.11
C PHE A 22 1.10 15.24 17.06
N TYR A 23 0.04 15.99 17.36
CA TYR A 23 -0.57 16.94 16.42
C TYR A 23 0.29 18.19 16.21
N GLY A 24 0.99 18.66 17.24
CA GLY A 24 1.84 19.85 17.21
C GLY A 24 3.04 19.71 16.27
N THR A 25 3.71 18.55 16.27
CA THR A 25 4.84 18.32 15.34
C THR A 25 4.41 18.21 13.88
N THR A 26 3.18 17.73 13.61
CA THR A 26 2.62 17.68 12.26
C THR A 26 2.18 19.07 11.79
N TRP A 27 1.53 19.85 12.65
CA TRP A 27 1.14 21.23 12.34
C TRP A 27 2.36 22.11 12.06
N LEU A 28 3.40 22.02 12.91
CA LEU A 28 4.63 22.77 12.75
C LEU A 28 5.37 22.40 11.44
N ARG A 29 5.39 21.11 11.07
CA ARG A 29 5.94 20.66 9.79
C ARG A 29 5.20 21.23 8.58
N GLY A 30 3.87 21.30 8.64
CA GLY A 30 3.04 21.94 7.60
C GLY A 30 3.34 23.43 7.47
N LEU A 31 3.41 24.14 8.60
CA LEU A 31 3.69 25.57 8.65
C LEU A 31 5.08 25.91 8.06
N ILE A 32 6.13 25.21 8.49
CA ILE A 32 7.51 25.42 8.04
C ILE A 32 7.65 25.11 6.54
N SER A 33 6.88 24.12 6.05
CA SER A 33 6.93 23.70 4.65
C SER A 33 6.08 24.55 3.70
N GLY A 34 5.44 25.62 4.18
CA GLY A 34 4.58 26.49 3.37
C GLY A 34 3.18 25.92 3.10
N ALA A 35 2.89 24.69 3.55
CA ALA A 35 1.58 24.09 3.54
C ALA A 35 0.78 24.59 4.75
N ARG A 36 0.29 25.83 4.69
CA ARG A 36 -0.54 26.41 5.76
C ARG A 36 -1.77 25.53 5.97
N VAL A 37 -1.79 24.76 7.06
CA VAL A 37 -2.96 24.01 7.52
C VAL A 37 -3.39 24.65 8.82
N THR A 38 -4.63 25.08 8.86
CA THR A 38 -5.22 25.70 10.04
C THR A 38 -5.52 24.64 11.10
N PHE A 39 -5.48 25.03 12.38
CA PHE A 39 -5.87 24.12 13.46
C PHE A 39 -7.29 23.58 13.29
N LEU A 40 -8.21 24.39 12.74
CA LEU A 40 -9.58 23.97 12.44
C LEU A 40 -9.63 22.85 11.40
N GLU A 41 -8.80 22.89 10.35
CA GLU A 41 -8.71 21.80 9.37
C GLU A 41 -8.18 20.50 10.00
N LEU A 42 -7.17 20.58 10.89
CA LEU A 42 -6.66 19.40 11.60
C LEU A 42 -7.74 18.76 12.47
N ILE A 43 -8.53 19.59 13.17
CA ILE A 43 -9.65 19.14 14.00
C ILE A 43 -10.75 18.53 13.12
N SER A 44 -11.10 19.16 12.00
CA SER A 44 -12.08 18.64 11.04
C SER A 44 -11.69 17.25 10.49
N LEU A 45 -10.42 17.07 10.15
CA LEU A 45 -9.88 15.77 9.73
C LEU A 45 -9.94 14.73 10.85
N SER A 46 -9.60 15.13 12.07
CA SER A 46 -9.63 14.24 13.24
C SER A 46 -11.05 13.78 13.57
N LEU A 47 -12.05 14.68 13.48
CA LEU A 47 -13.47 14.34 13.63
C LEU A 47 -13.94 13.33 12.57
N ARG A 48 -13.44 13.44 11.33
CA ARG A 48 -13.70 12.49 10.24
C ARG A 48 -12.85 11.21 10.33
N LYS A 49 -12.05 11.02 11.40
CA LYS A 49 -11.09 9.91 11.60
C LYS A 49 -10.08 9.74 10.44
N VAL A 50 -9.76 10.82 9.73
CA VAL A 50 -8.78 10.82 8.64
C VAL A 50 -7.36 10.97 9.22
N PRO A 51 -6.36 10.19 8.76
CA PRO A 51 -4.99 10.29 9.25
C PRO A 51 -4.34 11.62 8.86
N VAL A 52 -4.41 12.59 9.78
CA VAL A 52 -3.96 13.98 9.60
C VAL A 52 -2.51 14.06 9.12
N ARG A 53 -1.61 13.26 9.71
CA ARG A 53 -0.19 13.23 9.35
C ARG A 53 0.03 12.91 7.87
N LYS A 54 -0.65 11.89 7.34
CA LYS A 54 -0.51 11.48 5.94
C LYS A 54 -0.96 12.60 4.99
N ILE A 55 -2.10 13.24 5.27
CA ILE A 55 -2.64 14.32 4.44
C ILE A 55 -1.69 15.53 4.42
N VAL A 56 -1.15 15.92 5.58
CA VAL A 56 -0.20 17.04 5.68
C VAL A 56 1.09 16.74 4.91
N ASP A 57 1.68 15.55 5.09
CA ASP A 57 2.92 15.15 4.40
C ASP A 57 2.76 15.13 2.87
N VAL A 58 1.63 14.60 2.38
CA VAL A 58 1.29 14.61 0.95
C VAL A 58 1.11 16.05 0.45
N ARG A 59 0.38 16.89 1.19
CA ARG A 59 0.15 18.28 0.79
C ARG A 59 1.44 19.09 0.73
N ILE A 60 2.35 18.88 1.68
CA ILE A 60 3.69 19.47 1.66
C ILE A 60 4.41 19.11 0.35
N THR A 61 4.35 17.85 -0.06
CA THR A 61 5.02 17.36 -1.26
C THR A 61 4.41 17.97 -2.53
N LEU A 62 3.08 18.08 -2.60
CA LEU A 62 2.36 18.72 -3.69
C LEU A 62 2.69 20.21 -3.81
N ILE A 63 2.67 20.95 -2.69
CA ILE A 63 3.00 22.39 -2.68
C ILE A 63 4.46 22.62 -3.08
N LYS A 64 5.41 21.81 -2.59
CA LYS A 64 6.82 21.89 -2.99
C LYS A 64 7.03 21.67 -4.49
N THR A 65 6.20 20.83 -5.09
CA THR A 65 6.21 20.58 -6.53
C THR A 65 5.34 21.56 -7.31
N GLY A 66 4.74 22.57 -6.66
CA GLY A 66 3.98 23.65 -7.30
C GLY A 66 2.51 23.30 -7.59
N PHE A 67 1.98 22.21 -7.03
CA PHE A 67 0.55 21.90 -7.06
C PHE A 67 -0.14 22.45 -5.81
N ASN A 68 -1.16 23.27 -6.00
CA ASN A 68 -1.93 23.84 -4.90
C ASN A 68 -3.24 23.05 -4.72
N VAL A 69 -3.17 21.97 -3.94
CA VAL A 69 -4.33 21.13 -3.61
C VAL A 69 -4.78 21.42 -2.18
N SER A 70 -6.10 21.48 -1.97
CA SER A 70 -6.67 21.73 -0.65
C SER A 70 -6.62 20.48 0.23
N VAL A 71 -6.61 20.71 1.55
CA VAL A 71 -6.68 19.62 2.54
C VAL A 71 -8.00 18.86 2.43
N ASP A 72 -9.10 19.59 2.14
CA ASP A 72 -10.43 19.01 2.01
C ASP A 72 -10.53 18.06 0.82
N GLU A 73 -10.01 18.43 -0.35
CA GLU A 73 -9.97 17.56 -1.53
C GLU A 73 -9.18 16.27 -1.28
N LEU A 74 -7.98 16.38 -0.69
CA LEU A 74 -7.17 15.21 -0.31
C LEU A 74 -7.94 14.30 0.67
N SER A 75 -8.61 14.90 1.65
CA SER A 75 -9.41 14.14 2.62
C SER A 75 -10.61 13.45 2.00
N SER A 76 -11.30 14.11 1.07
CA SER A 76 -12.46 13.59 0.37
C SER A 76 -12.09 12.39 -0.50
N HIS A 77 -10.94 12.46 -1.18
CA HIS A 77 -10.43 11.35 -1.97
C HIS A 77 -10.00 10.17 -1.08
N HIS A 78 -9.38 10.44 0.07
CA HIS A 78 -9.06 9.40 1.03
C HIS A 78 -10.32 8.70 1.58
N LEU A 79 -11.38 9.46 1.87
CA LEU A 79 -12.66 8.90 2.31
C LEU A 79 -13.37 8.10 1.21
N ALA A 80 -13.15 8.45 -0.07
CA ALA A 80 -13.62 7.66 -1.21
C ALA A 80 -12.84 6.34 -1.40
N GLY A 81 -11.85 6.03 -0.55
CA GLY A 81 -11.02 4.82 -0.65
C GLY A 81 -9.78 4.98 -1.55
N GLY A 82 -9.48 6.20 -1.97
CA GLY A 82 -8.30 6.54 -2.76
C GLY A 82 -7.01 6.62 -1.93
N ASP A 83 -5.86 6.37 -2.57
CA ASP A 83 -4.56 6.60 -1.93
C ASP A 83 -3.96 7.96 -2.36
N VAL A 84 -4.12 8.94 -1.48
CA VAL A 84 -3.57 10.30 -1.65
C VAL A 84 -2.06 10.33 -1.90
N ALA A 85 -1.29 9.38 -1.34
CA ALA A 85 0.16 9.36 -1.52
C ALA A 85 0.54 8.85 -2.92
N LEU A 86 -0.18 7.84 -3.42
CA LEU A 86 0.02 7.29 -4.75
C LEU A 86 -0.36 8.33 -5.82
N VAL A 87 -1.50 9.00 -5.65
CA VAL A 87 -1.96 10.08 -6.55
C VAL A 87 -0.93 11.22 -6.61
N ALA A 88 -0.41 11.65 -5.46
CA ALA A 88 0.60 12.70 -5.43
C ALA A 88 1.90 12.30 -6.12
N ALA A 89 2.39 11.06 -5.89
CA ALA A 89 3.57 10.55 -6.58
C ALA A 89 3.36 10.50 -8.10
N GLY A 90 2.20 10.00 -8.55
CA GLY A 90 1.82 9.95 -9.97
C GLY A 90 1.76 11.34 -10.61
N MET A 91 1.18 12.33 -9.91
CA MET A 91 1.15 13.72 -10.39
C MET A 91 2.56 14.33 -10.53
N ILE A 92 3.48 14.02 -9.62
CA ILE A 92 4.86 14.50 -9.68
C ILE A 92 5.58 13.89 -10.89
N THR A 93 5.46 12.58 -11.10
CA THR A 93 6.01 11.90 -12.28
C THR A 93 5.39 12.40 -13.58
N ALA A 94 4.09 12.70 -13.59
CA ALA A 94 3.42 13.30 -14.75
C ALA A 94 4.00 14.70 -15.06
N LYS A 95 4.23 15.51 -14.02
CA LYS A 95 4.86 16.83 -14.16
C LYS A 95 6.28 16.74 -14.72
N GLU A 96 7.09 15.81 -14.24
CA GLU A 96 8.44 15.54 -14.76
C GLU A 96 8.41 15.17 -16.25
N LYS A 97 7.38 14.43 -16.68
CA LYS A 97 7.14 14.07 -18.08
C LYS A 97 6.42 15.16 -18.89
N ASN A 98 6.24 16.36 -18.35
CA ASN A 98 5.51 17.48 -18.97
C ASN A 98 4.04 17.17 -19.32
N ILE A 99 3.43 16.21 -18.63
CA ILE A 99 2.01 15.87 -18.78
C ILE A 99 1.22 16.71 -17.78
N LYS A 100 0.30 17.53 -18.29
CA LYS A 100 -0.63 18.31 -17.45
C LYS A 100 -1.71 17.39 -16.89
N LEU A 101 -1.47 16.88 -15.68
CA LEU A 101 -2.46 16.10 -14.94
C LEU A 101 -3.03 16.93 -13.79
N ASP A 102 -4.34 17.09 -13.81
CA ASP A 102 -5.08 17.76 -12.74
C ASP A 102 -5.38 16.78 -11.59
N PHE A 103 -5.49 17.28 -10.36
CA PHE A 103 -5.69 16.44 -9.18
C PHE A 103 -6.96 15.58 -9.30
N ARG A 104 -8.06 16.18 -9.77
CA ARG A 104 -9.33 15.46 -9.95
C ARG A 104 -9.21 14.29 -10.95
N LYS A 105 -8.50 14.52 -12.06
CA LYS A 105 -8.24 13.48 -13.07
C LYS A 105 -7.33 12.38 -12.51
N ALA A 106 -6.32 12.74 -11.72
CA ALA A 106 -5.45 11.77 -11.08
C ALA A 106 -6.22 10.88 -10.10
N CYS A 107 -7.18 11.45 -9.34
CA CYS A 107 -8.07 10.70 -8.47
C CYS A 107 -9.00 9.74 -9.23
N GLU A 108 -9.56 10.17 -10.36
CA GLU A 108 -10.39 9.32 -11.21
C GLU A 108 -9.59 8.14 -11.77
N LEU A 109 -8.34 8.38 -12.19
CA LEU A 109 -7.44 7.33 -12.68
C LEU A 109 -7.08 6.32 -11.58
N ASP A 110 -6.78 6.76 -10.35
CA ASP A 110 -6.48 5.85 -9.21
C ASP A 110 -7.63 4.87 -8.94
N LEU A 111 -8.86 5.38 -8.91
CA LEU A 111 -10.04 4.55 -8.64
C LEU A 111 -10.30 3.55 -9.76
N ASN A 112 -10.13 3.98 -11.01
CA ASN A 112 -10.29 3.10 -12.18
C ASN A 112 -9.21 2.02 -12.23
N GLU A 113 -7.95 2.37 -11.93
CA GLU A 113 -6.84 1.42 -11.94
C GLU A 113 -7.01 0.32 -10.88
N LYS A 114 -7.47 0.66 -9.67
CA LYS A 114 -7.76 -0.39 -8.67
C LYS A 114 -8.80 -1.38 -9.19
N GLN A 115 -9.88 -0.89 -9.82
CA GLN A 115 -10.91 -1.75 -10.37
C GLN A 115 -10.36 -2.68 -11.46
N THR A 116 -9.51 -2.19 -12.36
CA THR A 116 -8.93 -3.03 -13.43
C THR A 116 -7.90 -4.01 -12.90
N LEU A 117 -7.14 -3.63 -11.87
CA LEU A 117 -6.16 -4.49 -11.20
C LEU A 117 -6.85 -5.65 -10.48
N HIS A 118 -7.99 -5.42 -9.84
CA HIS A 118 -8.79 -6.48 -9.24
C HIS A 118 -9.26 -7.49 -10.28
N VAL A 119 -9.82 -7.03 -11.41
CA VAL A 119 -10.27 -7.89 -12.51
C VAL A 119 -9.10 -8.70 -13.10
N SER A 120 -7.96 -8.06 -13.38
CA SER A 120 -6.78 -8.76 -13.91
C SER A 120 -6.21 -9.81 -12.94
N SER A 121 -6.31 -9.55 -11.63
CA SER A 121 -5.87 -10.49 -10.60
C SER A 121 -6.75 -11.73 -10.51
N GLU A 122 -8.05 -11.59 -10.76
CA GLU A 122 -9.02 -12.70 -10.82
C GLU A 122 -8.78 -13.59 -12.04
N GLU A 123 -8.66 -13.00 -13.24
CA GLU A 123 -8.39 -13.75 -14.48
C GLU A 123 -7.07 -14.52 -14.42
N LYS A 124 -6.02 -13.90 -13.85
CA LYS A 124 -4.73 -14.56 -13.66
C LYS A 124 -4.81 -15.73 -12.67
N ASN A 125 -5.61 -15.60 -11.61
CA ASN A 125 -5.82 -16.68 -10.65
C ASN A 125 -6.60 -17.85 -11.28
N GLU A 126 -7.65 -17.54 -12.05
CA GLU A 126 -8.44 -18.55 -12.75
C GLU A 126 -7.59 -19.30 -13.78
N SER A 127 -6.82 -18.59 -14.61
CA SER A 127 -5.87 -19.20 -15.54
C SER A 127 -4.85 -20.08 -14.83
N LYS A 128 -4.24 -19.60 -13.74
CA LYS A 128 -3.26 -20.38 -12.97
C LYS A 128 -3.89 -21.66 -12.39
N SER A 129 -5.14 -21.59 -11.94
CA SER A 129 -5.87 -22.78 -11.46
C SER A 129 -6.14 -23.78 -12.59
N SER A 130 -6.46 -23.30 -13.80
CA SER A 130 -6.64 -24.13 -15.00
C SER A 130 -5.37 -24.90 -15.33
N TRP A 131 -4.24 -24.19 -15.48
CA TRP A 131 -2.94 -24.83 -15.77
C TRP A 131 -2.56 -25.85 -14.69
N SER A 132 -2.83 -25.55 -13.42
CA SER A 132 -2.59 -26.49 -12.32
C SER A 132 -3.42 -27.78 -12.45
N SER A 133 -4.68 -27.68 -12.88
CA SER A 133 -5.55 -28.84 -13.08
C SER A 133 -5.15 -29.66 -14.33
N GLU A 134 -4.62 -29.02 -15.36
CA GLU A 134 -4.13 -29.68 -16.58
C GLU A 134 -2.81 -30.41 -16.34
N LEU A 135 -1.89 -29.82 -15.57
CA LEU A 135 -0.65 -30.47 -15.16
C LEU A 135 -0.96 -31.71 -14.32
N ASN A 136 -1.83 -31.58 -13.31
CA ASN A 136 -2.23 -32.70 -12.46
C ASN A 136 -2.94 -33.83 -13.25
N ARG A 137 -3.61 -33.51 -14.37
CA ARG A 137 -4.21 -34.50 -15.27
C ARG A 137 -3.16 -35.24 -16.12
N LYS A 138 -2.08 -34.57 -16.53
CA LYS A 138 -1.02 -35.17 -17.36
C LYS A 138 0.00 -35.97 -16.55
N GLU A 139 0.12 -35.70 -15.26
CA GLU A 139 0.96 -36.48 -14.34
C GLU A 139 0.33 -37.86 -14.07
N ASN A 140 0.48 -38.78 -15.02
CA ASN A 140 0.10 -40.17 -14.82
C ASN A 140 1.13 -40.85 -13.89
N PRO A 141 0.74 -41.30 -12.68
CA PRO A 141 1.67 -41.87 -11.71
C PRO A 141 2.38 -43.13 -12.23
N VAL A 142 1.78 -43.82 -13.21
CA VAL A 142 2.35 -45.01 -13.86
C VAL A 142 3.56 -44.67 -14.75
N VAL A 143 3.54 -43.54 -15.47
CA VAL A 143 4.64 -43.13 -16.35
C VAL A 143 5.84 -42.68 -15.53
N VAL A 144 5.60 -41.94 -14.44
CA VAL A 144 6.63 -41.55 -13.48
C VAL A 144 7.26 -42.79 -12.84
N GLY A 145 6.46 -43.80 -12.47
CA GLY A 145 6.97 -45.08 -11.96
C GLY A 145 7.84 -45.85 -12.96
N LEU A 146 7.47 -45.85 -14.25
CA LEU A 146 8.23 -46.54 -15.29
C LEU A 146 9.59 -45.88 -15.58
N LEU A 147 9.64 -44.54 -15.55
CA LEU A 147 10.89 -43.79 -15.72
C LEU A 147 11.88 -44.02 -14.57
N ILE A 148 11.39 -44.12 -13.33
CA ILE A 148 12.25 -44.41 -12.16
C ILE A 148 12.85 -45.82 -12.26
N LEU A 149 12.05 -46.82 -12.65
CA LEU A 149 12.53 -48.20 -12.87
C LEU A 149 13.59 -48.28 -13.99
N GLY A 150 13.38 -47.54 -15.08
CA GLY A 150 14.35 -47.45 -16.18
C GLY A 150 15.67 -46.80 -15.75
N PHE A 151 15.61 -45.74 -14.92
CA PHE A 151 16.82 -45.06 -14.42
C PHE A 151 17.62 -45.94 -13.45
N VAL A 152 16.94 -46.70 -12.58
CA VAL A 152 17.59 -47.68 -11.68
C VAL A 152 18.27 -48.78 -12.49
N GLY A 153 17.61 -49.31 -13.52
CA GLY A 153 18.21 -50.30 -14.42
C GLY A 153 19.44 -49.76 -15.15
N PHE A 154 19.38 -48.52 -15.62
CA PHE A 154 20.51 -47.84 -16.26
C PHE A 154 21.69 -47.64 -15.28
N LEU A 155 21.42 -47.28 -14.02
CA LEU A 155 22.46 -47.11 -13.01
C LEU A 155 23.17 -48.43 -12.68
N ILE A 156 22.41 -49.52 -12.58
CA ILE A 156 22.95 -50.87 -12.33
C ILE A 156 23.80 -51.33 -13.52
N TRP A 157 23.31 -51.14 -14.74
CA TRP A 157 24.07 -51.43 -15.96
C TRP A 157 25.35 -50.60 -16.05
N TRP A 158 25.28 -49.32 -15.71
CA TRP A 158 26.42 -48.40 -15.70
C TRP A 158 27.49 -48.80 -14.66
N LEU A 159 27.07 -49.23 -13.46
CA LEU A 159 27.96 -49.76 -12.43
C LEU A 159 28.69 -51.03 -12.88
N ILE A 160 27.98 -51.98 -13.50
CA ILE A 160 28.59 -53.23 -14.00
C ILE A 160 29.61 -52.92 -15.12
N LYS A 161 29.32 -51.93 -15.96
CA LYS A 161 30.26 -51.49 -17.02
C LYS A 161 31.52 -50.83 -16.45
N PHE A 162 31.42 -50.15 -15.30
CA PHE A 162 32.53 -49.45 -14.66
C PHE A 162 33.50 -50.40 -13.92
N GLU A 163 33.01 -51.51 -13.35
CA GLU A 163 33.83 -52.52 -12.66
C GLU A 163 34.72 -53.36 -13.61
N ASN A 164 34.42 -53.34 -14.92
CA ASN A 164 35.07 -54.20 -15.92
C ASN A 164 36.06 -53.43 -16.82
N SER A 165 36.51 -52.26 -16.36
CA SER A 165 37.56 -51.41 -16.97
C SER A 165 38.68 -51.14 -15.99
#